data_AF-A0A832MV10-F1
#
_entry.id   AF-A0A832MV10-F1
#
_cell.length_a   1.000
_cell.length_b   1.000
_cell.length_c   1.000
_cell.angle_alpha   90.00
_cell.angle_beta   90.00
_cell.angle_gamma   90.00
#
_symmetry.space_group_name_H-M   'P 1'
#
loop_
_entity.id
_entity.type
_entity.pdbx_description
1 polymer ?
#
loop_
_entity_poly.entity_id
_entity_poly.type
_entity_poly.pdbx_seq_one_letter_code
_entity_poly.pdbx_strand_id
1 'polypeptide(L)'
;MWTRERLSELVKSRIGDRLLVVVSNREPYVHAFDGEEIKYYVSPGGLVTALEPVMEASGGYWVAQGSGEADSLVVNDQNEIACPPVNPSYTLKRV
;
A
#
# COMPACT_ATOMS: atom_id res chain seq x y z
N MET A 1 3.90 8.33 -23.53
CA MET A 1 3.82 9.08 -22.25
C MET A 1 2.88 8.31 -21.33
N TRP A 2 3.34 7.92 -20.14
CA TRP A 2 2.54 7.18 -19.15
C TRP A 2 1.61 8.16 -18.41
N THR A 3 0.40 7.68 -18.07
CA THR A 3 -0.52 8.34 -17.12
C THR A 3 -1.06 7.28 -16.15
N ARG A 4 -1.54 7.70 -14.98
CA ARG A 4 -2.11 6.81 -13.96
C ARG A 4 -3.28 5.99 -14.52
N GLU A 5 -4.12 6.61 -15.34
CA GLU A 5 -5.30 6.01 -15.95
C GLU A 5 -4.92 4.91 -16.94
N ARG A 6 -3.95 5.18 -17.83
CA ARG A 6 -3.45 4.19 -18.81
C ARG A 6 -2.77 3.00 -18.15
N LEU A 7 -2.01 3.23 -17.07
CA LEU A 7 -1.43 2.14 -16.31
C LEU A 7 -2.53 1.32 -15.63
N SER A 8 -3.57 1.98 -15.10
CA SER A 8 -4.69 1.28 -14.49
C SER A 8 -5.43 0.39 -15.48
N GLU A 9 -5.75 0.91 -16.67
CA GLU A 9 -6.36 0.14 -17.76
C GLU A 9 -5.48 -1.03 -18.20
N LEU A 10 -4.17 -0.81 -18.33
CA LEU A 10 -3.23 -1.87 -18.71
C LEU A 10 -3.17 -2.96 -17.64
N VAL A 11 -3.03 -2.59 -16.37
CA VAL A 11 -3.00 -3.52 -15.24
C VAL A 11 -4.30 -4.32 -15.18
N LYS A 12 -5.46 -3.65 -15.25
CA LYS A 12 -6.78 -4.31 -15.30
C LYS A 12 -6.89 -5.25 -16.50
N SER A 13 -6.41 -4.86 -17.68
CA SER A 13 -6.45 -5.72 -18.88
C SER A 13 -5.56 -6.97 -18.77
N ARG A 14 -4.47 -6.90 -18.00
CA ARG A 14 -3.49 -7.99 -17.84
C ARG A 14 -3.85 -8.92 -16.68
N ILE A 15 -4.32 -8.34 -15.58
CA ILE A 15 -4.71 -9.07 -14.38
C ILE A 15 -6.13 -9.64 -14.54
N GLY A 16 -7.01 -8.93 -15.24
CA GLY A 16 -8.43 -9.28 -15.37
C GLY A 16 -9.11 -9.23 -14.00
N ASP A 17 -9.93 -10.23 -13.71
CA ASP A 17 -10.64 -10.38 -12.43
C ASP A 17 -9.80 -11.06 -11.34
N ARG A 18 -8.48 -11.20 -11.54
CA ARG A 18 -7.60 -11.86 -10.57
C ARG A 18 -7.22 -10.89 -9.46
N LEU A 19 -7.11 -11.41 -8.24
CA LEU A 19 -6.56 -10.66 -7.13
C LEU A 19 -5.04 -10.49 -7.31
N LEU A 20 -4.57 -9.24 -7.36
CA LEU A 20 -3.13 -8.96 -7.27
C LEU A 20 -2.69 -9.03 -5.81
N VAL A 21 -1.66 -9.81 -5.52
CA VAL A 21 -1.00 -9.82 -4.22
C VAL A 21 0.47 -9.53 -4.43
N VAL A 22 0.94 -8.43 -3.85
CA VAL A 22 2.36 -8.06 -3.80
C VAL A 22 2.88 -8.42 -2.42
N VAL A 23 4.01 -9.13 -2.37
CA VAL A 23 4.70 -9.44 -1.11
C VAL A 23 6.09 -8.83 -1.17
N SER A 24 6.42 -7.97 -0.21
CA SER A 24 7.73 -7.34 -0.13
C SER A 24 8.16 -7.10 1.30
N ASN A 25 9.47 -7.06 1.55
CA ASN A 25 9.95 -6.73 2.89
C ASN A 25 9.59 -5.30 3.31
N ARG A 26 9.51 -4.36 2.35
CA ARG A 26 9.17 -2.96 2.62
C ARG A 26 7.69 -2.69 2.40
N GLU A 27 7.07 -2.03 3.36
CA GLU A 27 5.73 -1.47 3.26
C GLU A 27 5.74 -0.07 2.60
N PRO A 28 4.65 0.36 1.96
CA PRO A 28 4.54 1.67 1.32
C PRO A 28 4.32 2.81 2.32
N TYR A 29 3.65 2.55 3.44
CA TYR A 29 3.31 3.54 4.47
C TYR A 29 3.67 3.01 5.85
N VAL A 30 4.37 3.83 6.62
CA VAL A 30 4.80 3.51 7.98
C VAL A 30 4.21 4.54 8.93
N HIS A 31 3.73 4.10 10.10
CA HIS A 31 3.18 4.96 11.14
C HIS A 31 4.13 5.05 12.32
N ALA A 32 4.37 6.28 12.77
CA ALA A 32 5.12 6.55 13.99
C ALA A 32 4.46 7.67 14.78
N PHE A 33 4.88 7.80 16.04
CA PHE A 33 4.48 8.90 16.90
C PHE A 33 5.20 10.19 16.49
N ASP A 34 4.43 11.27 16.38
CA ASP A 34 4.93 12.64 16.32
C ASP A 34 4.34 13.40 17.52
N GLY A 35 5.06 13.35 18.64
CA GLY A 35 4.55 13.79 19.93
C GLY A 35 3.45 12.85 20.43
N GLU A 36 2.24 13.42 20.63
CA GLU A 36 1.06 12.67 21.07
C GLU A 36 0.19 12.17 19.90
N GLU A 37 0.51 12.55 18.66
CA GLU A 37 -0.23 12.16 17.46
C GLU A 37 0.44 11.01 16.73
N ILE A 38 -0.34 10.15 16.07
CA ILE A 38 0.19 9.16 15.11
C ILE A 38 0.17 9.79 13.73
N LYS A 39 1.33 9.79 13.05
CA LYS A 39 1.46 10.24 11.66
C LYS A 39 1.98 9.12 10.79
N TYR A 40 1.63 9.17 9.50
CA TYR A 40 2.19 8.28 8.50
C TYR A 40 3.25 9.00 7.66
N TYR A 41 4.21 8.23 7.18
CA TYR A 41 5.17 8.66 6.16
C TYR A 41 5.26 7.61 5.05
N VAL A 42 5.55 8.08 3.84
CA VAL A 42 5.76 7.21 2.69
C VAL A 42 7.16 6.62 2.78
N SER A 43 7.27 5.31 2.72
CA SER A 43 8.57 4.63 2.67
C SER A 43 9.36 5.06 1.42
N PRO A 44 10.56 5.62 1.58
CA PRO A 44 11.39 5.97 0.43
C PRO A 44 11.90 4.69 -0.27
N GLY A 45 11.80 4.63 -1.59
CA GLY A 45 12.42 3.58 -2.39
C GLY A 45 11.75 3.33 -3.75
N GLY A 46 12.55 2.85 -4.71
CA GLY A 46 12.08 2.59 -6.07
C GLY A 46 11.00 1.52 -6.18
N LEU A 47 10.95 0.56 -5.24
CA LEU A 47 9.89 -0.45 -5.19
C LEU A 47 8.52 0.19 -4.94
N VAL A 48 8.43 1.06 -3.93
CA VAL A 48 7.19 1.76 -3.57
C VAL A 48 6.76 2.64 -4.72
N THR A 49 7.67 3.48 -5.24
CA THR A 49 7.39 4.35 -6.39
C THR A 49 6.90 3.58 -7.62
N ALA A 50 7.43 2.39 -7.88
CA ALA A 50 7.06 1.59 -9.05
C ALA A 50 5.73 0.84 -8.89
N LEU A 51 5.45 0.32 -7.69
CA LEU A 51 4.29 -0.55 -7.45
C LEU A 51 3.06 0.19 -6.95
N GLU A 52 3.19 1.35 -6.29
CA GLU A 52 2.05 2.14 -5.80
C GLU A 52 0.97 2.33 -6.88
N PRO A 53 1.30 2.79 -8.10
CA PRO A 53 0.28 3.03 -9.12
C PRO A 53 -0.37 1.74 -9.65
N VAL A 54 0.33 0.60 -9.56
CA VAL A 54 -0.17 -0.73 -9.94
C VAL A 54 -1.13 -1.25 -8.86
N MET A 55 -0.81 -1.03 -7.60
CA MET A 55 -1.67 -1.39 -6.47
C MET A 55 -2.94 -0.55 -6.45
N GLU A 56 -2.84 0.77 -6.59
CA GLU A 56 -3.99 1.68 -6.71
C GLU A 56 -4.93 1.27 -7.86
N ALA A 57 -4.38 0.76 -8.96
CA ALA A 57 -5.14 0.33 -10.12
C ALA A 57 -5.85 -1.03 -9.97
N SER A 58 -5.30 -1.92 -9.16
CA SER A 58 -5.73 -3.32 -9.05
C SER A 58 -6.63 -3.58 -7.85
N GLY A 59 -6.53 -2.77 -6.80
CA GLY A 59 -7.25 -2.96 -5.54
C GLY A 59 -6.93 -4.24 -4.80
N GLY A 60 -5.71 -4.74 -4.98
CA GLY A 60 -5.22 -5.97 -4.39
C GLY A 60 -4.73 -5.86 -2.95
N TYR A 61 -3.88 -6.81 -2.55
CA TYR A 61 -3.20 -6.81 -1.26
C TYR A 61 -1.70 -6.51 -1.43
N TRP A 62 -1.19 -5.62 -0.61
CA TRP A 62 0.24 -5.44 -0.37
C TRP A 62 0.56 -6.08 0.97
N VAL A 63 1.32 -7.16 0.99
CA VAL A 63 1.80 -7.80 2.22
C VAL A 63 3.24 -7.35 2.48
N ALA A 64 3.49 -6.77 3.64
CA ALA A 64 4.83 -6.32 4.02
C ALA A 64 5.08 -6.40 5.52
N GLN A 65 6.34 -6.27 5.93
CA GLN A 65 6.69 -6.16 7.34
C GLN A 65 6.25 -4.79 7.88
N GLY A 66 5.51 -4.77 9.00
CA GLY A 66 5.24 -3.53 9.74
C GLY A 66 6.48 -3.10 10.52
N SER A 67 7.03 -1.94 10.18
CA SER A 67 8.32 -1.45 10.70
C SER A 67 8.19 -0.22 11.59
N GLY A 68 7.02 0.42 11.60
CA GLY A 68 6.71 1.61 12.37
C GLY A 68 6.32 1.32 13.81
N GLU A 69 6.72 2.21 14.71
CA GLU A 69 6.43 2.12 16.14
C GLU A 69 4.92 2.12 16.44
N ALA A 70 4.12 2.79 15.59
CA ALA A 70 2.68 2.93 15.76
C ALA A 70 1.86 2.07 14.76
N ASP A 71 2.50 1.24 13.95
CA ASP A 71 1.83 0.48 12.88
C ASP A 71 0.78 -0.51 13.41
N SER A 72 1.05 -1.12 14.55
CA SER A 72 0.14 -2.06 15.22
C SER A 72 -1.09 -1.38 15.81
N LEU A 73 -1.08 -0.05 15.97
CA LEU A 73 -2.17 0.72 16.58
C LEU A 73 -3.21 1.20 15.57
N VAL A 74 -2.90 1.12 14.27
CA VAL A 74 -3.74 1.66 13.18
C VAL A 74 -4.32 0.58 12.27
N VAL A 75 -3.97 -0.69 12.52
CA VAL A 75 -4.48 -1.84 11.77
C VAL A 75 -5.72 -2.44 12.44
N ASN A 76 -6.49 -3.20 11.67
CA ASN A 76 -7.57 -4.04 12.21
C ASN A 76 -7.04 -5.34 12.85
N ASP A 77 -7.94 -6.19 13.34
CA ASP A 77 -7.64 -7.48 13.97
C ASP A 77 -6.89 -8.47 13.06
N GLN A 78 -6.87 -8.23 11.75
CA GLN A 78 -6.18 -9.02 10.73
C GLN A 78 -4.82 -8.42 10.32
N ASN A 79 -4.33 -7.42 11.05
CA ASN A 79 -3.15 -6.62 10.72
C ASN A 79 -3.25 -5.90 9.36
N GLU A 80 -4.44 -5.44 8.99
CA GLU A 80 -4.71 -4.79 7.71
C GLU A 80 -5.11 -3.32 7.87
N ILE A 81 -4.73 -2.50 6.89
CA ILE A 81 -5.12 -1.10 6.76
C ILE A 81 -5.35 -0.75 5.28
N ALA A 82 -6.34 0.10 5.02
CA ALA A 82 -6.65 0.56 3.67
C ALA A 82 -5.62 1.63 3.22
N CYS A 83 -5.11 1.50 2.00
CA CYS A 83 -4.07 2.37 1.43
C CYS A 83 -4.43 2.78 0.00
N PRO A 84 -3.97 3.95 -0.50
CA PRO A 84 -3.35 5.06 0.23
C PRO A 84 -4.24 5.67 1.33
N PRO A 85 -3.67 6.34 2.36
CA PRO A 85 -4.46 6.94 3.46
C PRO A 85 -5.51 7.98 3.04
N VAL A 86 -5.27 8.72 1.95
CA VAL A 86 -6.18 9.81 1.50
C VAL A 86 -7.28 9.31 0.57
N ASN A 87 -6.98 8.35 -0.31
CA ASN A 87 -7.93 7.77 -1.25
C ASN A 87 -7.73 6.25 -1.31
N PRO A 88 -8.27 5.51 -0.34
CA PRO A 88 -8.02 4.08 -0.21
C PRO A 88 -8.49 3.33 -1.45
N SER A 89 -7.59 2.52 -2.00
CA SER A 89 -7.83 1.77 -3.23
C SER A 89 -7.35 0.33 -3.15
N TYR A 90 -6.41 -0.02 -2.25
CA TYR A 90 -5.92 -1.38 -2.00
C TYR A 90 -5.72 -1.61 -0.49
N THR A 91 -5.39 -2.84 -0.11
CA THR A 91 -5.16 -3.21 1.31
C THR A 91 -3.68 -3.45 1.58
N LEU A 92 -3.13 -2.82 2.60
CA LEU A 92 -1.82 -3.17 3.17
C LEU A 92 -2.04 -4.14 4.33
N LYS A 93 -1.44 -5.33 4.27
CA LYS A 93 -1.39 -6.32 5.34
C LYS A 93 0.02 -6.34 5.93
N ARG A 94 0.13 -6.06 7.22
CA ARG A 94 1.38 -6.09 7.96
C ARG A 94 1.62 -7.48 8.57
N VAL A 95 2.88 -7.93 8.51
CA VAL A 95 3.39 -9.17 9.11
C VAL A 95 4.35 -8.83 10.24
#